data_AF-A0A7L5SUT9-F1
#
_entry.id   AF-A0A7L5SUT9-F1
#
_cell.length_a   1.000
_cell.length_b   1.000
_cell.length_c   1.000
_cell.angle_alpha   90.00
_cell.angle_beta   90.00
_cell.angle_gamma   90.00
#
_symmetry.space_group_name_H-M   'P 1'
#
loop_
_entity.id
_entity.type
_entity.pdbx_description
1 polymer ?
#
loop_
_entity_poly.entity_id
_entity_poly.type
_entity_poly.pdbx_seq_one_letter_code
_entity_poly.pdbx_strand_id
1 'polypeptide(L)'
;MTERTAYLDPDPRDWRTRKIRVRFHRWYATVDLDRDGYVDAATSLGRDPELSTAYKDAVDRVRDASIDRIWYDGYPGDFSWGSGPRWVTLFVQFPHVEATVEALRVAELDHDYSRFHTLADRLTLPIDEWLAPGERELIRGVHFNAPPGAFLRFLRGKAKKCGVRLNGRATAGSVWVRPTLSPFEKQLREEFPEQYPGWVDRWTGYAESEEAPIRPWVGGRDQDLSHGATPVQFRAVETPNSGECACGMSLRESQDGGKGHTTHHAAWALGIRAPKSLMWLGDLAVVRSQSPISWRRLAYQVARMPQKENHYDFNSWSHLDEPEETPDNVRAYLLKANGYIIGYLAAHDTSEHYRWDLIDGSQYGDEDGALRPRINLIWVADTYRRQGTGATLVEVLADDFGCKVADVSWSTPISSAGRRLARRISPGGIWVS
;
A
#
# COMPACT_ATOMS: atom_id res chain seq x y z
N MET A 1 10.89 -31.58 16.75
CA MET A 1 11.91 -30.45 16.80
C MET A 1 12.91 -30.69 17.94
N THR A 2 14.10 -31.18 17.63
CA THR A 2 15.15 -31.66 18.55
C THR A 2 15.93 -30.48 19.15
N GLU A 3 15.72 -30.28 20.45
CA GLU A 3 16.47 -29.28 21.25
C GLU A 3 17.81 -29.89 21.70
N ARG A 4 18.87 -29.08 21.39
CA ARG A 4 20.22 -29.49 21.82
C ARG A 4 20.76 -28.53 22.89
N THR A 5 21.43 -29.19 23.96
CA THR A 5 21.97 -28.34 25.04
C THR A 5 23.47 -28.61 25.20
N ALA A 6 24.23 -27.46 25.26
CA ALA A 6 25.68 -27.57 25.55
C ALA A 6 25.98 -26.90 26.90
N TYR A 7 26.66 -27.66 27.77
CA TYR A 7 26.95 -27.12 29.12
C TYR A 7 28.36 -26.51 29.13
N LEU A 8 28.45 -25.34 29.79
CA LEU A 8 29.76 -24.63 29.76
C LEU A 8 30.54 -24.91 31.03
N ASP A 9 29.89 -25.41 32.00
CA ASP A 9 30.57 -25.68 33.27
C ASP A 9 30.77 -27.20 33.43
N PRO A 10 31.86 -27.57 34.23
CA PRO A 10 32.31 -28.98 34.35
C PRO A 10 31.19 -29.88 34.90
N ASP A 11 30.31 -29.26 35.78
CA ASP A 11 29.25 -30.15 36.28
C ASP A 11 27.90 -29.80 35.63
N PRO A 12 27.40 -30.69 34.81
CA PRO A 12 26.17 -30.42 34.04
C PRO A 12 24.92 -30.56 34.92
N ARG A 13 24.99 -31.13 36.08
CA ARG A 13 23.80 -31.32 36.94
C ARG A 13 23.65 -30.15 37.91
N ASP A 14 24.62 -29.24 37.85
CA ASP A 14 24.52 -28.09 38.78
C ASP A 14 23.58 -27.03 38.18
N TRP A 15 22.58 -26.67 39.08
CA TRP A 15 21.57 -25.72 38.55
C TRP A 15 22.21 -24.37 38.22
N ARG A 16 23.44 -24.12 38.72
CA ARG A 16 24.14 -22.83 38.46
C ARG A 16 24.87 -22.87 37.12
N THR A 17 24.76 -23.92 36.48
CA THR A 17 25.61 -24.12 35.30
C THR A 17 25.08 -23.25 34.15
N ARG A 18 26.04 -22.60 33.55
CA ARG A 18 25.68 -21.90 32.29
C ARG A 18 25.55 -22.89 31.12
N LYS A 19 24.42 -22.60 30.36
CA LYS A 19 24.22 -23.58 29.26
C LYS A 19 23.77 -22.83 28.00
N ILE A 20 24.09 -23.46 26.88
CA ILE A 20 23.65 -22.92 25.58
C ILE A 20 22.61 -23.90 25.00
N ARG A 21 21.41 -23.32 24.74
CA ARG A 21 20.33 -24.15 24.17
C ARG A 21 20.07 -23.77 22.70
N VAL A 22 19.87 -24.87 21.94
CA VAL A 22 19.60 -24.60 20.51
C VAL A 22 18.22 -25.20 20.18
N ARG A 23 17.44 -24.27 19.62
CA ARG A 23 16.12 -24.74 19.16
C ARG A 23 15.93 -24.43 17.67
N PHE A 24 15.48 -25.51 16.95
CA PHE A 24 15.32 -25.30 15.50
C PHE A 24 13.84 -24.98 15.19
N HIS A 25 13.73 -23.90 14.39
CA HIS A 25 12.41 -23.54 13.81
C HIS A 25 12.39 -23.78 12.31
N ARG A 26 11.17 -23.39 11.80
CA ARG A 26 11.02 -23.64 10.34
C ARG A 26 12.02 -22.80 9.53
N TRP A 27 12.37 -21.52 9.94
CA TRP A 27 13.17 -20.64 9.05
C TRP A 27 14.55 -20.40 9.65
N TYR A 28 14.66 -20.65 10.90
CA TYR A 28 15.93 -20.33 11.58
C TYR A 28 16.05 -21.15 12.86
N ALA A 29 17.17 -20.98 13.54
CA ALA A 29 17.35 -21.60 14.87
C ALA A 29 17.57 -20.51 15.94
N THR A 30 17.00 -20.83 17.10
CA THR A 30 17.30 -19.95 18.24
C THR A 30 18.43 -20.56 19.10
N VAL A 31 19.49 -19.73 19.38
CA VAL A 31 20.62 -20.15 20.24
C VAL A 31 20.61 -19.25 21.48
N ASP A 32 20.38 -19.97 22.64
CA ASP A 32 20.20 -19.18 23.87
C ASP A 32 21.30 -19.54 24.88
N LEU A 33 21.93 -18.43 25.33
CA LEU A 33 22.79 -18.64 26.49
C LEU A 33 21.98 -18.40 27.78
N ASP A 34 21.83 -19.51 28.50
CA ASP A 34 21.09 -19.44 29.79
C ASP A 34 22.06 -19.30 30.96
N ARG A 35 21.90 -18.09 31.67
CA ARG A 35 22.81 -17.80 32.80
C ARG A 35 22.00 -17.62 34.09
N ASP A 36 20.88 -18.00 34.05
CA ASP A 36 19.95 -17.63 35.14
C ASP A 36 20.47 -18.14 36.49
N GLY A 37 20.75 -19.41 36.57
CA GLY A 37 21.25 -19.99 37.83
C GLY A 37 22.58 -19.36 38.27
N TYR A 38 23.42 -19.12 37.27
CA TYR A 38 24.72 -18.48 37.56
C TYR A 38 24.53 -17.06 38.10
N VAL A 39 23.67 -16.32 37.51
CA VAL A 39 23.48 -14.92 37.93
C VAL A 39 22.90 -14.90 39.35
N ASP A 40 21.94 -15.80 39.65
CA ASP A 40 21.39 -15.84 41.03
C ASP A 40 22.51 -16.12 42.04
N ALA A 41 23.33 -17.07 41.74
CA ALA A 41 24.41 -17.42 42.68
C ALA A 41 25.43 -16.28 42.83
N ALA A 42 25.85 -15.73 41.73
CA ALA A 42 26.82 -14.60 41.77
C ALA A 42 26.26 -13.41 42.56
N THR A 43 25.03 -13.14 42.32
CA THR A 43 24.41 -12.00 43.04
C THR A 43 24.36 -12.30 44.55
N SER A 44 24.01 -13.52 44.91
CA SER A 44 23.98 -13.90 46.34
C SER A 44 25.36 -13.77 46.99
N LEU A 45 26.38 -13.84 46.19
CA LEU A 45 27.75 -13.73 46.75
C LEU A 45 28.26 -12.30 46.63
N GLY A 46 27.34 -11.36 46.23
CA GLY A 46 27.69 -9.92 46.13
C GLY A 46 28.50 -9.61 44.87
N ARG A 47 28.61 -10.57 43.93
CA ARG A 47 29.34 -10.27 42.67
C ARG A 47 28.38 -9.68 41.64
N ASP A 48 28.94 -8.83 40.76
CA ASP A 48 28.10 -8.21 39.70
C ASP A 48 28.12 -9.10 38.44
N PRO A 49 26.94 -9.73 38.17
CA PRO A 49 26.90 -10.65 37.01
C PRO A 49 26.57 -9.93 35.71
N GLU A 50 26.81 -8.62 35.71
CA GLU A 50 26.41 -7.86 34.51
C GLU A 50 27.38 -8.17 33.35
N LEU A 51 26.68 -8.24 32.21
CA LEU A 51 27.54 -8.44 31.01
C LEU A 51 28.25 -7.14 30.65
N SER A 52 29.53 -7.36 30.30
CA SER A 52 30.26 -6.12 29.92
C SER A 52 29.64 -5.45 28.70
N THR A 53 29.92 -4.13 28.50
CA THR A 53 29.41 -3.38 27.33
C THR A 53 29.98 -3.97 26.03
N ALA A 54 31.22 -4.41 26.10
CA ALA A 54 31.84 -4.99 24.89
C ALA A 54 31.13 -6.29 24.48
N TYR A 55 30.75 -7.08 25.45
CA TYR A 55 30.00 -8.33 25.15
C TYR A 55 28.64 -8.00 24.53
N LYS A 56 27.97 -7.01 25.16
CA LYS A 56 26.63 -6.67 24.64
C LYS A 56 26.72 -6.10 23.22
N ASP A 57 27.73 -5.31 23.02
CA ASP A 57 27.87 -4.72 21.66
C ASP A 57 28.17 -5.82 20.63
N ALA A 58 29.06 -6.79 21.01
CA ALA A 58 29.39 -7.86 20.04
C ALA A 58 28.17 -8.74 19.76
N VAL A 59 27.38 -8.99 20.78
CA VAL A 59 26.17 -9.82 20.59
C VAL A 59 25.14 -9.05 19.75
N ASP A 60 24.99 -7.77 20.08
CA ASP A 60 24.02 -6.97 19.30
C ASP A 60 24.40 -6.91 17.82
N ARG A 61 25.64 -6.82 17.64
CA ARG A 61 26.06 -6.74 16.23
C ARG A 61 25.73 -8.04 15.49
N VAL A 62 26.09 -9.20 16.03
CA VAL A 62 25.80 -10.48 15.34
C VAL A 62 24.28 -10.70 15.28
N ARG A 63 23.64 -10.36 16.33
CA ARG A 63 22.17 -10.51 16.32
C ARG A 63 21.53 -9.70 15.19
N ASP A 64 21.89 -8.42 15.13
CA ASP A 64 21.32 -7.59 14.06
C ASP A 64 21.65 -8.16 12.67
N ALA A 65 22.90 -8.63 12.55
CA ALA A 65 23.28 -9.17 11.22
C ALA A 65 22.53 -10.48 10.91
N SER A 66 22.28 -11.22 11.87
CA SER A 66 21.58 -12.50 11.64
C SER A 66 20.11 -12.25 11.31
N ILE A 67 19.54 -11.38 12.07
CA ILE A 67 18.11 -11.07 11.81
C ILE A 67 17.95 -10.51 10.40
N ASP A 68 18.87 -9.64 10.06
CA ASP A 68 18.78 -9.11 8.69
C ASP A 68 18.87 -10.23 7.65
N ARG A 69 19.72 -11.17 7.92
CA ARG A 69 19.87 -12.27 6.93
C ARG A 69 18.59 -13.12 6.86
N ILE A 70 18.04 -13.31 7.96
CA ILE A 70 16.82 -14.15 7.98
C ILE A 70 15.69 -13.41 7.26
N TRP A 71 15.49 -12.13 7.54
CA TRP A 71 14.50 -11.34 6.79
C TRP A 71 14.82 -11.32 5.30
N TYR A 72 16.17 -11.20 5.06
CA TYR A 72 16.61 -11.18 3.63
C TYR A 72 16.20 -12.49 2.95
N ASP A 73 16.06 -13.51 3.63
CA ASP A 73 15.74 -14.81 3.00
C ASP A 73 14.23 -15.01 2.94
N GLY A 74 13.45 -13.97 3.59
CA GLY A 74 12.01 -14.05 3.23
C GLY A 74 11.17 -14.31 4.48
N TYR A 75 11.73 -14.38 5.65
CA TYR A 75 10.93 -14.58 6.86
C TYR A 75 10.09 -13.32 7.19
N PRO A 76 8.77 -13.48 7.33
CA PRO A 76 7.87 -12.31 7.49
C PRO A 76 7.60 -12.01 8.97
N GLY A 77 8.09 -12.84 9.86
CA GLY A 77 7.71 -12.68 11.29
C GLY A 77 8.63 -11.68 12.01
N ASP A 78 8.30 -11.55 13.33
CA ASP A 78 9.09 -10.62 14.17
C ASP A 78 9.91 -11.41 15.19
N PHE A 79 10.97 -10.66 15.69
CA PHE A 79 11.84 -11.32 16.69
C PHE A 79 11.71 -10.59 18.03
N SER A 80 11.66 -11.39 19.04
CA SER A 80 11.68 -10.77 20.38
C SER A 80 12.82 -11.38 21.21
N TRP A 81 13.50 -10.40 21.93
CA TRP A 81 14.58 -10.91 22.80
C TRP A 81 14.79 -9.93 23.96
N GLY A 82 15.35 -10.52 25.00
CA GLY A 82 15.70 -9.66 26.17
C GLY A 82 17.21 -9.38 26.24
N SER A 83 17.56 -8.16 26.81
CA SER A 83 18.98 -7.78 26.93
C SER A 83 19.41 -7.82 28.39
N GLY A 84 19.03 -8.86 29.06
CA GLY A 84 19.40 -8.90 30.49
C GLY A 84 20.57 -9.88 30.73
N PRO A 85 21.17 -9.82 31.97
CA PRO A 85 22.34 -10.61 32.33
C PRO A 85 22.03 -12.11 32.42
N ARG A 86 20.73 -12.43 32.26
CA ARG A 86 20.36 -13.84 32.53
C ARG A 86 20.27 -14.64 31.22
N TRP A 87 19.92 -13.89 30.21
CA TRP A 87 19.78 -14.65 28.95
C TRP A 87 20.32 -13.82 27.79
N VAL A 88 20.91 -14.61 26.93
CA VAL A 88 21.30 -14.03 25.63
C VAL A 88 20.66 -14.89 24.52
N THR A 89 19.92 -14.12 23.68
CA THR A 89 19.22 -14.89 22.62
C THR A 89 19.69 -14.40 21.25
N LEU A 90 20.09 -15.45 20.40
CA LEU A 90 20.46 -15.11 19.02
C LEU A 90 19.63 -15.96 18.05
N PHE A 91 19.22 -15.23 17.00
CA PHE A 91 18.50 -15.93 15.91
C PHE A 91 19.43 -16.11 14.71
N VAL A 92 19.60 -17.40 14.32
CA VAL A 92 20.67 -17.57 13.31
C VAL A 92 20.18 -18.55 12.25
N GLN A 93 20.75 -18.44 11.01
CA GLN A 93 20.45 -19.44 9.96
C GLN A 93 21.14 -20.77 10.27
N PHE A 94 20.56 -21.80 9.72
CA PHE A 94 20.96 -23.17 10.12
C PHE A 94 22.45 -23.39 9.87
N PRO A 95 23.06 -22.84 8.87
CA PRO A 95 24.48 -23.12 8.60
C PRO A 95 25.41 -22.44 9.62
N HIS A 96 24.78 -21.54 10.39
CA HIS A 96 25.71 -20.80 11.28
C HIS A 96 25.46 -21.16 12.74
N VAL A 97 24.68 -22.21 12.99
CA VAL A 97 24.30 -22.57 14.39
C VAL A 97 25.56 -22.98 15.16
N GLU A 98 26.40 -23.77 14.60
CA GLU A 98 27.58 -24.24 15.35
C GLU A 98 28.57 -23.09 15.59
N ALA A 99 28.75 -22.32 14.58
CA ALA A 99 29.65 -21.16 14.78
C ALA A 99 29.13 -20.23 15.88
N THR A 100 27.84 -20.08 15.96
CA THR A 100 27.24 -19.19 17.00
C THR A 100 27.43 -19.81 18.39
N VAL A 101 27.16 -21.16 18.46
CA VAL A 101 27.37 -21.84 19.76
C VAL A 101 28.82 -21.67 20.22
N GLU A 102 29.72 -21.86 19.37
CA GLU A 102 31.15 -21.70 19.73
C GLU A 102 31.48 -20.25 20.10
N ALA A 103 30.95 -19.31 19.31
CA ALA A 103 31.22 -17.89 19.65
C ALA A 103 30.71 -17.55 21.04
N LEU A 104 29.53 -18.07 21.40
CA LEU A 104 28.99 -17.80 22.76
C LEU A 104 29.86 -18.47 23.82
N ARG A 105 30.24 -19.69 23.53
CA ARG A 105 31.08 -20.40 24.51
C ARG A 105 32.39 -19.65 24.77
N VAL A 106 33.13 -19.30 23.72
CA VAL A 106 34.44 -18.64 23.86
C VAL A 106 34.25 -17.25 24.53
N ALA A 107 33.17 -16.58 24.09
CA ALA A 107 32.95 -15.24 24.68
C ALA A 107 32.65 -15.35 26.18
N GLU A 108 31.93 -16.42 26.50
CA GLU A 108 31.53 -16.54 27.92
C GLU A 108 32.70 -17.05 28.76
N LEU A 109 33.50 -17.90 28.27
CA LEU A 109 34.55 -18.52 29.12
C LEU A 109 35.85 -17.73 29.02
N ASP A 110 36.04 -17.18 27.87
CA ASP A 110 37.41 -16.62 27.67
C ASP A 110 37.32 -15.10 27.48
N HIS A 111 36.12 -14.52 27.45
CA HIS A 111 35.89 -13.08 27.23
C HIS A 111 36.53 -12.60 25.93
N ASP A 112 36.64 -13.61 25.02
CA ASP A 112 37.11 -13.29 23.66
C ASP A 112 35.92 -13.15 22.72
N TYR A 113 35.80 -11.85 22.11
CA TYR A 113 34.58 -11.55 21.33
C TYR A 113 34.90 -11.55 19.84
N SER A 114 36.09 -12.02 19.51
CA SER A 114 36.55 -11.96 18.10
C SER A 114 35.69 -12.87 17.22
N ARG A 115 35.14 -13.93 17.78
CA ARG A 115 34.35 -14.83 16.92
C ARG A 115 32.97 -14.23 16.63
N PHE A 116 32.50 -13.47 17.61
CA PHE A 116 31.25 -12.74 17.28
C PHE A 116 31.48 -11.73 16.15
N HIS A 117 32.58 -11.06 16.26
CA HIS A 117 32.85 -10.04 15.21
C HIS A 117 33.02 -10.71 13.84
N THR A 118 33.74 -11.86 13.87
CA THR A 118 33.95 -12.56 12.59
C THR A 118 32.60 -13.05 12.03
N LEU A 119 31.82 -13.58 12.94
CA LEU A 119 30.50 -14.05 12.49
C LEU A 119 29.64 -12.89 11.98
N ALA A 120 29.64 -11.83 12.69
CA ALA A 120 28.86 -10.64 12.22
C ALA A 120 29.35 -10.17 10.85
N ASP A 121 30.67 -10.12 10.63
CA ASP A 121 31.20 -9.69 9.31
C ASP A 121 30.75 -10.64 8.20
N ARG A 122 30.72 -11.85 8.53
CA ARG A 122 30.31 -12.83 7.51
C ARG A 122 28.83 -12.68 7.15
N LEU A 123 28.05 -12.23 8.12
CA LEU A 123 26.59 -12.20 7.88
C LEU A 123 26.15 -10.82 7.40
N THR A 124 27.07 -9.98 7.35
CA THR A 124 26.70 -8.58 7.04
C THR A 124 26.30 -8.46 5.57
N LEU A 125 25.14 -7.80 5.42
CA LEU A 125 24.67 -7.53 4.05
C LEU A 125 25.03 -6.10 3.65
N PRO A 126 25.34 -5.97 2.35
CA PRO A 126 25.75 -4.63 1.89
C PRO A 126 24.54 -3.69 1.75
N ILE A 127 23.84 -3.46 2.86
CA ILE A 127 22.57 -2.71 2.81
C ILE A 127 22.87 -1.26 2.43
N ASP A 128 24.01 -0.86 2.93
CA ASP A 128 24.33 0.54 2.64
C ASP A 128 24.58 0.74 1.14
N GLU A 129 25.18 -0.18 0.59
CA GLU A 129 25.43 -0.06 -0.87
C GLU A 129 24.12 -0.17 -1.66
N TRP A 130 23.23 -1.03 -1.19
CA TRP A 130 21.97 -1.20 -1.93
C TRP A 130 21.08 0.06 -1.81
N LEU A 131 21.30 0.79 -0.73
CA LEU A 131 20.40 1.94 -0.51
C LEU A 131 21.15 3.24 -0.78
N ALA A 132 22.26 3.12 -1.44
CA ALA A 132 22.99 4.35 -1.81
C ALA A 132 22.15 5.25 -2.71
N PRO A 133 22.43 6.61 -2.62
CA PRO A 133 21.65 7.55 -3.43
C PRO A 133 21.74 7.22 -4.93
N GLY A 134 20.50 7.47 -5.55
CA GLY A 134 20.50 7.29 -7.02
C GLY A 134 19.73 6.02 -7.42
N GLU A 135 19.34 6.12 -8.68
CA GLU A 135 18.59 4.96 -9.23
C GLU A 135 19.57 3.89 -9.75
N ARG A 136 19.13 2.65 -9.42
CA ARG A 136 20.02 1.57 -9.94
C ARG A 136 19.24 0.26 -9.97
N GLU A 137 19.80 -0.57 -10.83
CA GLU A 137 19.21 -1.93 -10.92
C GLU A 137 20.11 -2.93 -10.18
N LEU A 138 19.46 -3.62 -9.23
CA LEU A 138 20.17 -4.74 -8.56
C LEU A 138 19.75 -6.08 -9.18
N ILE A 139 20.81 -6.83 -9.56
CA ILE A 139 20.56 -8.03 -10.39
C ILE A 139 20.67 -9.26 -9.48
N ARG A 140 19.60 -10.07 -9.61
CA ARG A 140 19.65 -11.33 -8.83
C ARG A 140 20.81 -12.23 -9.30
N GLY A 141 21.53 -12.83 -8.32
CA GLY A 141 22.71 -13.67 -8.66
C GLY A 141 24.00 -12.85 -8.68
N VAL A 142 23.81 -11.52 -8.85
CA VAL A 142 25.04 -10.69 -8.80
C VAL A 142 25.05 -9.87 -7.51
N HIS A 143 23.88 -9.28 -7.29
CA HIS A 143 23.86 -8.33 -6.15
C HIS A 143 23.11 -8.97 -4.98
N PHE A 144 22.14 -9.76 -5.31
CA PHE A 144 21.42 -10.46 -4.24
C PHE A 144 20.95 -11.83 -4.73
N ASN A 145 20.47 -12.66 -3.77
CA ASN A 145 20.12 -14.05 -4.19
C ASN A 145 18.66 -14.33 -3.82
N ALA A 146 18.01 -13.58 -2.98
CA ALA A 146 16.62 -13.84 -2.57
C ALA A 146 15.64 -13.54 -3.72
N PRO A 147 14.43 -14.15 -3.60
CA PRO A 147 13.42 -13.75 -4.59
C PRO A 147 13.20 -12.22 -4.61
N PRO A 148 13.09 -11.64 -5.82
CA PRO A 148 13.10 -10.18 -5.99
C PRO A 148 12.00 -9.50 -5.16
N GLY A 149 10.82 -10.12 -5.13
CA GLY A 149 9.74 -9.52 -4.31
C GLY A 149 10.12 -9.46 -2.83
N ALA A 150 10.58 -10.57 -2.31
CA ALA A 150 11.00 -10.62 -0.89
C ALA A 150 12.18 -9.68 -0.62
N PHE A 151 13.09 -9.65 -1.52
CA PHE A 151 14.25 -8.75 -1.39
C PHE A 151 13.80 -7.28 -1.35
N LEU A 152 12.88 -6.93 -2.30
CA LEU A 152 12.42 -5.52 -2.32
C LEU A 152 11.69 -5.18 -1.01
N ARG A 153 10.91 -6.06 -0.50
CA ARG A 153 10.24 -5.81 0.79
C ARG A 153 11.25 -5.61 1.91
N PHE A 154 12.22 -6.51 1.96
CA PHE A 154 13.32 -6.34 2.92
C PHE A 154 13.98 -4.97 2.80
N LEU A 155 14.26 -4.51 1.57
CA LEU A 155 14.97 -3.23 1.38
C LEU A 155 14.07 -2.06 1.80
N ARG A 156 12.79 -2.23 1.60
CA ARG A 156 11.88 -1.14 2.02
C ARG A 156 11.88 -1.00 3.54
N GLY A 157 11.86 -2.12 4.18
CA GLY A 157 11.98 -2.08 5.65
C GLY A 157 13.27 -1.41 6.12
N LYS A 158 14.37 -1.78 5.42
CA LYS A 158 15.65 -1.17 5.82
C LYS A 158 15.70 0.33 5.49
N ALA A 159 15.10 0.62 4.33
CA ALA A 159 15.08 2.05 3.95
C ALA A 159 14.30 2.86 4.99
N LYS A 160 13.21 2.34 5.44
CA LYS A 160 12.39 3.05 6.45
C LYS A 160 13.18 3.24 7.75
N LYS A 161 13.88 2.24 8.16
CA LYS A 161 14.68 2.37 9.40
C LYS A 161 15.80 3.41 9.24
N CYS A 162 16.09 3.49 7.93
CA CYS A 162 17.17 4.48 7.69
C CYS A 162 16.57 5.86 7.40
N GLY A 163 15.23 5.88 7.51
CA GLY A 163 14.53 7.17 7.36
C GLY A 163 14.45 7.62 5.89
N VAL A 164 14.60 6.65 5.00
CA VAL A 164 14.50 7.00 3.57
C VAL A 164 13.35 6.20 2.96
N ARG A 165 12.76 6.94 2.06
CA ARG A 165 11.74 6.22 1.27
C ARG A 165 12.38 5.48 0.09
N LEU A 166 11.93 4.24 -0.06
CA LEU A 166 12.53 3.49 -1.18
C LEU A 166 11.45 3.20 -2.23
N ASN A 167 11.66 3.86 -3.45
CA ASN A 167 10.87 3.47 -4.64
C ASN A 167 11.54 2.32 -5.40
N GLY A 168 10.87 1.23 -5.34
CA GLY A 168 11.56 0.07 -5.97
C GLY A 168 10.55 -0.81 -6.72
N ARG A 169 11.12 -1.50 -7.68
CA ARG A 169 10.31 -2.42 -8.50
C ARG A 169 11.09 -3.73 -8.68
N ALA A 170 10.22 -4.77 -8.44
CA ALA A 170 10.88 -6.08 -8.62
C ALA A 170 10.50 -6.67 -9.99
N THR A 171 11.44 -7.14 -10.71
CA THR A 171 11.23 -7.91 -11.95
C THR A 171 11.74 -9.34 -11.74
N ALA A 172 11.45 -10.26 -12.81
CA ALA A 172 11.75 -11.70 -12.68
C ALA A 172 13.23 -11.95 -12.39
N GLY A 173 14.12 -10.90 -12.50
CA GLY A 173 15.54 -11.22 -12.24
C GLY A 173 16.27 -10.02 -11.62
N SER A 174 15.53 -9.04 -11.30
CA SER A 174 16.25 -7.86 -10.77
C SER A 174 15.29 -7.00 -9.94
N VAL A 175 15.95 -6.10 -9.19
CA VAL A 175 15.17 -5.09 -8.45
C VAL A 175 15.73 -3.70 -8.74
N TRP A 176 14.77 -2.82 -9.22
CA TRP A 176 15.17 -1.41 -9.37
C TRP A 176 14.88 -0.62 -8.09
N VAL A 177 15.91 0.13 -7.72
CA VAL A 177 15.68 0.83 -6.44
C VAL A 177 16.05 2.30 -6.62
N ARG A 178 15.21 3.11 -5.98
CA ARG A 178 15.53 4.56 -5.90
C ARG A 178 15.22 5.07 -4.49
N PRO A 179 16.19 5.02 -3.69
CA PRO A 179 15.97 5.59 -2.34
C PRO A 179 15.86 7.12 -2.37
N THR A 180 14.82 7.62 -1.73
CA THR A 180 14.64 9.08 -1.75
C THR A 180 14.48 9.58 -0.32
N LEU A 181 15.07 10.75 -0.21
CA LEU A 181 14.87 11.41 1.09
C LEU A 181 13.83 12.53 0.96
N SER A 182 12.71 12.39 1.70
CA SER A 182 11.70 13.45 1.58
C SER A 182 12.23 14.80 2.09
N PRO A 183 11.76 15.87 1.49
CA PRO A 183 12.22 17.23 1.87
C PRO A 183 11.96 17.51 3.36
N PHE A 184 10.83 17.02 3.87
CA PHE A 184 10.55 17.21 5.31
C PHE A 184 11.58 16.48 6.18
N GLU A 185 11.92 15.21 5.82
CA GLU A 185 12.91 14.43 6.58
C GLU A 185 14.32 15.03 6.45
N LYS A 186 14.52 15.58 5.25
CA LYS A 186 15.82 16.28 5.04
C LYS A 186 15.92 17.50 5.96
N GLN A 187 14.86 18.31 6.06
CA GLN A 187 14.86 19.51 6.92
C GLN A 187 14.98 19.12 8.40
N LEU A 188 14.28 18.13 8.80
CA LEU A 188 14.34 17.70 10.20
C LEU A 188 15.76 17.24 10.57
N ARG A 189 16.37 16.68 9.60
CA ARG A 189 17.72 16.16 9.88
C ARG A 189 18.72 17.30 9.97
N GLU A 190 18.52 18.18 9.15
CA GLU A 190 19.44 19.34 9.19
C GLU A 190 19.22 20.16 10.47
N GLU A 191 18.00 20.13 10.95
CA GLU A 191 17.65 20.98 12.12
C GLU A 191 17.99 20.27 13.43
N PHE A 192 18.05 18.87 13.34
CA PHE A 192 18.36 18.18 14.61
C PHE A 192 19.34 17.04 14.31
N PRO A 193 20.57 17.29 14.09
CA PRO A 193 21.56 16.26 13.67
C PRO A 193 21.88 15.30 14.81
N GLU A 194 21.75 15.68 16.01
CA GLU A 194 22.09 14.87 17.20
C GLU A 194 21.02 13.79 17.43
N GLN A 195 19.74 14.00 16.88
CA GLN A 195 18.63 13.02 17.02
C GLN A 195 18.76 11.89 15.98
N TYR A 196 19.87 12.02 15.15
CA TYR A 196 20.03 10.97 14.12
C TYR A 196 21.49 10.59 14.01
N PRO A 197 22.15 10.10 15.28
CA PRO A 197 23.59 9.78 15.32
C PRO A 197 23.89 8.42 14.67
N GLY A 198 24.85 8.39 13.48
CA GLY A 198 25.26 7.12 12.84
C GLY A 198 24.74 7.02 11.40
N TRP A 199 24.20 8.12 11.03
CA TRP A 199 23.69 8.17 9.64
C TRP A 199 24.74 8.80 8.71
N VAL A 200 25.47 7.98 7.82
CA VAL A 200 26.45 8.54 6.87
C VAL A 200 25.72 9.43 5.86
N ASP A 201 25.56 10.84 6.16
CA ASP A 201 24.91 11.78 5.22
C ASP A 201 25.49 11.64 3.81
N ARG A 202 24.87 10.70 2.98
CA ARG A 202 25.36 10.51 1.59
C ARG A 202 24.41 11.21 0.61
N TRP A 203 23.34 11.91 1.15
CA TRP A 203 22.23 12.43 0.31
C TRP A 203 22.30 13.96 0.25
N THR A 204 22.92 14.50 1.34
CA THR A 204 23.12 15.97 1.35
C THR A 204 24.21 16.38 0.34
N GLY A 205 23.75 17.00 -0.86
CA GLY A 205 24.76 17.48 -1.85
C GLY A 205 24.82 16.56 -3.07
N TYR A 206 24.12 15.36 -2.97
CA TYR A 206 24.12 14.49 -4.17
C TYR A 206 23.31 15.12 -5.30
N ALA A 207 24.04 15.27 -6.47
CA ALA A 207 23.39 15.71 -7.73
C ALA A 207 23.40 14.55 -8.73
N GLU A 208 22.23 14.13 -9.09
CA GLU A 208 22.11 12.99 -10.03
C GLU A 208 22.84 13.28 -11.35
N SER A 209 23.86 12.42 -11.67
CA SER A 209 24.62 12.55 -12.94
C SER A 209 23.70 12.33 -14.15
N GLU A 210 23.91 13.10 -15.29
CA GLU A 210 23.15 12.98 -16.56
C GLU A 210 23.39 11.63 -17.23
N GLU A 211 24.32 10.78 -16.79
CA GLU A 211 24.68 9.48 -17.38
C GLU A 211 24.16 8.34 -16.51
N ALA A 212 23.31 8.59 -15.49
CA ALA A 212 22.83 7.54 -14.57
C ALA A 212 21.81 6.66 -15.31
N PRO A 213 22.09 5.30 -15.12
CA PRO A 213 21.17 4.35 -15.76
C PRO A 213 19.70 4.69 -15.42
N ILE A 214 18.99 4.80 -16.52
CA ILE A 214 17.54 5.12 -16.40
C ILE A 214 16.75 3.82 -16.55
N ARG A 215 16.15 3.47 -15.51
CA ARG A 215 15.21 2.32 -15.58
C ARG A 215 14.48 2.30 -16.93
N PRO A 216 14.64 1.11 -17.81
CA PRO A 216 13.82 1.00 -19.03
C PRO A 216 12.31 1.10 -18.72
N TRP A 217 11.78 2.14 -19.21
CA TRP A 217 10.36 2.56 -19.14
C TRP A 217 9.43 1.41 -19.50
N VAL A 218 8.60 0.69 -18.49
CA VAL A 218 7.44 -0.21 -18.74
C VAL A 218 6.20 0.43 -18.10
N GLY A 219 5.69 1.66 -18.69
CA GLY A 219 4.33 2.25 -18.58
C GLY A 219 3.88 2.38 -17.12
N GLY A 220 4.26 3.47 -16.43
CA GLY A 220 3.71 4.80 -16.09
C GLY A 220 3.96 5.12 -14.60
N ARG A 221 4.17 6.55 -14.34
CA ARG A 221 3.28 7.62 -13.82
C ARG A 221 4.03 8.94 -13.78
N ASP A 222 4.17 9.75 -14.88
CA ASP A 222 3.91 11.19 -15.11
C ASP A 222 4.85 12.05 -14.27
N GLN A 223 6.03 12.63 -14.94
CA GLN A 223 6.13 14.11 -14.82
C GLN A 223 7.11 14.64 -15.87
N ASP A 224 6.51 15.26 -16.91
CA ASP A 224 6.94 16.62 -17.31
C ASP A 224 5.77 17.60 -17.17
N LEU A 225 5.11 17.87 -15.96
CA LEU A 225 4.30 19.11 -16.12
C LEU A 225 4.51 20.00 -14.90
N SER A 226 5.65 20.30 -14.32
CA SER A 226 5.65 21.38 -13.30
C SER A 226 6.66 22.46 -13.69
N HIS A 227 6.82 22.79 -14.81
CA HIS A 227 7.56 24.06 -15.02
C HIS A 227 6.57 25.23 -15.10
N GLY A 228 6.37 26.01 -13.81
CA GLY A 228 5.71 27.34 -13.75
C GLY A 228 4.50 27.31 -12.81
N ALA A 229 4.31 26.31 -11.84
CA ALA A 229 3.05 26.37 -11.05
C ALA A 229 3.32 27.06 -9.71
N THR A 230 2.52 28.08 -9.38
CA THR A 230 2.57 28.91 -8.17
C THR A 230 2.01 28.11 -6.97
N PRO A 231 2.69 28.25 -5.68
CA PRO A 231 2.24 27.47 -4.51
C PRO A 231 0.91 27.99 -3.96
N VAL A 232 -0.01 26.94 -3.53
CA VAL A 232 -1.34 27.11 -2.91
C VAL A 232 -1.14 27.43 -1.40
N GLN A 233 -1.86 28.45 -0.98
CA GLN A 233 -2.08 28.88 0.42
C GLN A 233 -3.23 28.09 1.06
N PHE A 234 -2.92 27.56 2.24
CA PHE A 234 -3.92 26.77 3.00
C PHE A 234 -4.52 27.65 4.12
N ARG A 235 -5.94 27.64 4.08
CA ARG A 235 -6.71 28.13 5.23
C ARG A 235 -7.46 26.97 5.89
N ALA A 236 -7.35 26.91 7.24
CA ALA A 236 -8.01 25.91 8.10
C ALA A 236 -9.49 26.25 8.27
N VAL A 237 -10.36 25.24 7.78
CA VAL A 237 -11.79 25.29 8.12
C VAL A 237 -12.11 24.13 9.08
N GLU A 238 -12.59 24.43 10.31
CA GLU A 238 -13.17 23.49 11.29
C GLU A 238 -14.48 22.88 10.75
N THR A 239 -14.44 21.44 10.50
CA THR A 239 -15.67 20.73 10.11
C THR A 239 -16.28 20.05 11.33
N PRO A 240 -17.63 20.26 11.60
CA PRO A 240 -18.45 19.61 12.63
C PRO A 240 -18.49 18.07 12.44
N ASN A 241 -18.14 17.30 13.54
CA ASN A 241 -18.12 15.94 14.10
C ASN A 241 -19.52 15.30 14.06
N SER A 242 -19.98 14.94 12.74
CA SER A 242 -21.04 13.89 12.74
C SER A 242 -20.45 12.55 12.28
N GLY A 243 -19.64 11.82 13.08
CA GLY A 243 -19.29 10.39 13.04
C GLY A 243 -19.53 9.77 11.66
N GLU A 244 -19.98 10.52 10.46
CA GLU A 244 -20.07 9.95 9.11
C GLU A 244 -19.43 10.89 8.08
N CYS A 245 -18.39 10.31 7.45
CA CYS A 245 -17.66 11.04 6.39
C CYS A 245 -18.54 11.21 5.14
N ALA A 246 -18.63 12.40 4.54
CA ALA A 246 -19.41 12.73 3.33
C ALA A 246 -19.13 11.75 2.19
N CYS A 247 -18.01 10.99 2.27
CA CYS A 247 -17.65 10.00 1.23
C CYS A 247 -18.40 8.68 1.45
N GLY A 248 -19.30 8.65 2.60
CA GLY A 248 -20.20 7.50 2.77
C GLY A 248 -19.55 6.37 3.58
N MET A 249 -18.18 6.55 3.92
CA MET A 249 -17.52 5.50 4.74
C MET A 249 -17.46 5.97 6.21
N SER A 250 -17.96 4.99 7.12
CA SER A 250 -17.90 5.33 8.56
C SER A 250 -16.45 5.30 9.07
N LEU A 251 -16.05 6.32 9.87
CA LEU A 251 -14.70 6.45 10.49
C LEU A 251 -14.42 5.26 11.41
N ARG A 252 -15.51 4.41 11.77
CA ARG A 252 -15.39 3.30 12.74
C ARG A 252 -15.20 1.97 12.01
N GLU A 253 -15.27 1.96 10.62
CA GLU A 253 -15.27 0.70 9.85
C GLU A 253 -13.86 0.44 9.28
N SER A 254 -12.72 1.15 9.88
CA SER A 254 -11.49 0.74 9.15
C SER A 254 -10.53 0.06 10.12
N GLN A 255 -10.65 -1.25 10.46
CA GLN A 255 -9.73 -2.21 11.11
C GLN A 255 -8.29 -2.03 10.63
N ASP A 256 -8.08 -0.94 9.64
CA ASP A 256 -6.72 -0.76 9.08
C ASP A 256 -6.18 0.63 9.44
N GLY A 257 -6.63 1.23 10.59
CA GLY A 257 -5.99 2.50 11.01
C GLY A 257 -6.38 3.67 10.10
N GLY A 258 -7.48 3.64 9.14
CA GLY A 258 -7.92 4.87 8.44
C GLY A 258 -7.39 4.89 7.00
N LYS A 259 -6.47 3.96 6.56
CA LYS A 259 -5.86 3.95 5.21
C LYS A 259 -6.90 3.59 4.14
N GLY A 260 -7.75 2.71 4.43
CA GLY A 260 -8.84 2.37 3.49
C GLY A 260 -9.81 3.55 3.31
N HIS A 261 -10.01 4.23 4.37
CA HIS A 261 -10.89 5.41 4.28
C HIS A 261 -10.23 6.55 3.49
N THR A 262 -8.97 6.75 3.70
CA THR A 262 -8.26 7.82 2.97
C THR A 262 -8.22 7.50 1.47
N THR A 263 -7.95 6.27 1.16
CA THR A 263 -7.93 5.90 -0.27
C THR A 263 -9.32 6.07 -0.89
N HIS A 264 -10.31 5.65 -0.19
CA HIS A 264 -11.68 5.86 -0.70
C HIS A 264 -12.00 7.36 -0.84
N HIS A 265 -11.53 8.03 0.12
CA HIS A 265 -11.78 9.49 0.05
C HIS A 265 -11.10 10.11 -1.18
N ALA A 266 -9.93 9.73 -1.43
CA ALA A 266 -9.25 10.25 -2.64
C ALA A 266 -10.00 9.83 -3.91
N ALA A 267 -10.42 8.61 -3.93
CA ALA A 267 -11.17 8.17 -5.13
C ALA A 267 -12.50 8.93 -5.26
N TRP A 268 -13.10 9.08 -4.09
CA TRP A 268 -14.38 9.82 -4.13
C TRP A 268 -14.14 11.26 -4.59
N ALA A 269 -13.11 11.88 -4.16
CA ALA A 269 -12.88 13.30 -4.47
C ALA A 269 -12.32 13.48 -5.90
N LEU A 270 -11.47 12.58 -6.28
CA LEU A 270 -10.72 12.88 -7.54
C LEU A 270 -11.14 11.91 -8.64
N GLY A 271 -11.76 10.84 -8.30
CA GLY A 271 -12.09 9.78 -9.29
C GLY A 271 -11.21 8.55 -9.09
N ILE A 272 -11.57 7.50 -9.89
CA ILE A 272 -10.81 6.22 -9.79
C ILE A 272 -9.72 6.21 -10.87
N ARG A 273 -8.57 5.81 -10.40
CA ARG A 273 -7.46 5.81 -11.38
C ARG A 273 -7.71 4.75 -12.47
N ALA A 274 -7.61 5.26 -13.73
CA ALA A 274 -7.75 4.30 -14.85
C ALA A 274 -6.54 3.36 -14.94
N PRO A 275 -6.79 2.06 -15.03
CA PRO A 275 -5.66 1.13 -15.13
C PRO A 275 -4.80 1.41 -16.38
N LYS A 276 -3.52 1.39 -16.20
CA LYS A 276 -2.60 1.75 -17.31
C LYS A 276 -2.60 0.66 -18.39
N SER A 277 -3.05 -0.49 -17.97
CA SER A 277 -3.02 -1.62 -18.92
C SER A 277 -4.22 -1.58 -19.88
N LEU A 278 -5.13 -0.63 -19.60
CA LEU A 278 -6.29 -0.58 -20.53
C LEU A 278 -6.10 0.51 -21.58
N MET A 279 -6.15 0.09 -22.79
CA MET A 279 -5.96 1.07 -23.87
C MET A 279 -7.21 1.96 -24.02
N TRP A 280 -6.99 3.38 -23.97
CA TRP A 280 -8.10 4.34 -24.13
C TRP A 280 -7.94 5.06 -25.47
N LEU A 281 -8.88 4.96 -26.24
CA LEU A 281 -8.74 5.62 -27.56
C LEU A 281 -9.45 6.97 -27.54
N GLY A 282 -10.02 7.33 -26.43
CA GLY A 282 -10.66 8.66 -26.21
C GLY A 282 -10.89 8.89 -24.72
N ASP A 283 -11.62 10.06 -24.50
CA ASP A 283 -11.85 10.48 -23.09
C ASP A 283 -13.08 9.77 -22.50
N LEU A 284 -13.80 9.00 -23.37
CA LEU A 284 -15.00 8.30 -22.91
C LEU A 284 -15.00 6.86 -23.43
N ALA A 285 -15.35 5.98 -22.50
CA ALA A 285 -15.44 4.57 -22.91
C ALA A 285 -16.87 4.06 -22.67
N VAL A 286 -17.30 3.28 -23.65
CA VAL A 286 -18.61 2.62 -23.46
C VAL A 286 -18.37 1.12 -23.22
N VAL A 287 -18.82 0.74 -22.04
CA VAL A 287 -18.57 -0.65 -21.66
C VAL A 287 -19.90 -1.43 -21.74
N ARG A 288 -19.83 -2.50 -22.54
CA ARG A 288 -21.05 -3.33 -22.68
C ARG A 288 -20.84 -4.67 -21.97
N SER A 289 -21.94 -5.40 -21.80
CA SER A 289 -21.82 -6.69 -21.09
C SER A 289 -20.93 -7.67 -21.89
N GLN A 290 -20.62 -7.32 -23.13
CA GLN A 290 -19.78 -8.21 -23.95
C GLN A 290 -18.34 -7.69 -24.03
N SER A 291 -18.11 -6.61 -23.36
CA SER A 291 -16.76 -6.03 -23.41
C SER A 291 -15.76 -6.94 -22.67
N PRO A 292 -14.50 -6.80 -23.01
CA PRO A 292 -13.48 -7.59 -22.32
C PRO A 292 -13.60 -7.46 -20.79
N ILE A 293 -13.09 -8.52 -20.07
CA ILE A 293 -13.32 -8.63 -18.60
C ILE A 293 -12.61 -7.48 -17.88
N SER A 294 -11.53 -7.04 -18.42
CA SER A 294 -10.82 -5.94 -17.73
C SER A 294 -11.66 -4.65 -17.73
N TRP A 295 -12.42 -4.33 -18.76
CA TRP A 295 -13.31 -3.14 -18.80
C TRP A 295 -14.55 -3.35 -17.92
N ARG A 296 -15.02 -4.59 -17.91
CA ARG A 296 -16.21 -4.86 -17.07
C ARG A 296 -15.83 -4.80 -15.59
N ARG A 297 -14.59 -5.22 -15.20
CA ARG A 297 -14.15 -5.11 -13.79
C ARG A 297 -13.97 -3.64 -13.39
N LEU A 298 -13.38 -2.87 -14.34
CA LEU A 298 -13.23 -1.43 -14.03
C LEU A 298 -14.60 -0.77 -13.83
N ALA A 299 -15.60 -1.07 -14.63
CA ALA A 299 -16.96 -0.50 -14.45
C ALA A 299 -17.54 -0.93 -13.10
N TYR A 300 -17.25 -2.21 -12.80
CA TYR A 300 -17.74 -2.70 -11.49
C TYR A 300 -17.10 -1.90 -10.34
N GLN A 301 -15.85 -1.68 -10.43
CA GLN A 301 -15.14 -0.92 -9.38
C GLN A 301 -15.68 0.52 -9.28
N VAL A 302 -15.88 1.17 -10.38
CA VAL A 302 -16.35 2.57 -10.33
C VAL A 302 -17.79 2.61 -9.80
N ALA A 303 -18.60 1.57 -10.10
CA ALA A 303 -20.01 1.55 -9.68
C ALA A 303 -20.13 1.39 -8.16
N ARG A 304 -19.02 1.00 -7.52
CA ARG A 304 -19.06 0.83 -6.05
C ARG A 304 -19.00 2.20 -5.35
N MET A 305 -18.56 3.17 -6.14
CA MET A 305 -18.41 4.49 -5.49
C MET A 305 -19.77 5.08 -5.10
N PRO A 306 -20.61 5.21 -6.03
CA PRO A 306 -21.90 5.77 -5.63
C PRO A 306 -22.66 4.84 -4.69
N GLN A 307 -22.43 3.51 -4.77
CA GLN A 307 -23.05 2.59 -3.79
C GLN A 307 -22.62 2.90 -2.36
N LYS A 308 -21.35 3.10 -2.20
CA LYS A 308 -20.84 3.38 -0.85
C LYS A 308 -21.20 4.81 -0.41
N GLU A 309 -21.13 5.74 -1.35
CA GLU A 309 -21.42 7.15 -1.02
C GLU A 309 -22.89 7.30 -0.58
N ASN A 310 -23.79 6.52 -1.20
CA ASN A 310 -25.21 6.83 -0.93
C ASN A 310 -25.90 5.62 -0.30
N HIS A 311 -25.07 4.58 -0.05
CA HIS A 311 -25.51 3.37 0.69
C HIS A 311 -26.62 2.64 -0.06
N TYR A 312 -26.48 2.57 -1.32
CA TYR A 312 -27.43 1.70 -2.05
C TYR A 312 -27.17 0.23 -1.71
N ASP A 313 -28.24 -0.55 -1.82
CA ASP A 313 -28.14 -1.97 -1.40
C ASP A 313 -27.46 -2.82 -2.48
N PHE A 314 -27.39 -2.23 -3.74
CA PHE A 314 -26.76 -3.08 -4.76
C PHE A 314 -25.93 -2.21 -5.71
N ASN A 315 -24.96 -2.86 -6.41
CA ASN A 315 -24.10 -2.21 -7.42
C ASN A 315 -24.84 -2.08 -8.76
N SER A 316 -24.73 -0.92 -9.34
CA SER A 316 -25.50 -0.67 -10.58
C SER A 316 -24.91 -1.40 -11.78
N TRP A 317 -23.73 -2.10 -11.57
CA TRP A 317 -23.10 -2.91 -12.62
C TRP A 317 -22.68 -4.27 -12.03
N SER A 318 -23.26 -5.38 -12.62
CA SER A 318 -22.94 -6.71 -12.02
C SER A 318 -22.55 -7.69 -13.13
N HIS A 319 -22.21 -7.22 -14.28
CA HIS A 319 -21.95 -8.16 -15.40
C HIS A 319 -20.46 -8.52 -15.45
N LEU A 320 -20.05 -9.50 -14.48
CA LEU A 320 -18.63 -9.89 -14.35
C LEU A 320 -18.44 -11.32 -14.87
N ASP A 321 -19.56 -11.84 -15.39
CA ASP A 321 -19.43 -13.24 -15.86
C ASP A 321 -19.10 -13.26 -17.36
N GLU A 322 -19.23 -14.48 -17.99
CA GLU A 322 -18.90 -14.59 -19.42
C GLU A 322 -19.70 -13.57 -20.26
N PRO A 323 -18.95 -13.01 -21.27
CA PRO A 323 -19.62 -12.01 -22.12
C PRO A 323 -20.93 -12.54 -22.73
N GLU A 324 -21.99 -11.73 -22.43
CA GLU A 324 -23.29 -12.12 -22.99
C GLU A 324 -24.07 -10.87 -23.44
N GLU A 325 -24.76 -11.11 -24.56
CA GLU A 325 -25.62 -10.00 -25.03
C GLU A 325 -26.89 -9.91 -24.19
N THR A 326 -27.18 -8.68 -23.79
CA THR A 326 -28.42 -8.50 -23.02
C THR A 326 -29.52 -7.91 -23.92
N PRO A 327 -30.74 -8.36 -23.76
CA PRO A 327 -31.85 -7.92 -24.63
C PRO A 327 -32.20 -6.43 -24.41
N ASP A 328 -31.73 -5.87 -23.34
CA ASP A 328 -32.09 -4.45 -23.08
C ASP A 328 -30.87 -3.53 -23.25
N ASN A 329 -29.90 -4.04 -23.92
CA ASN A 329 -28.72 -3.23 -24.28
C ASN A 329 -28.13 -2.51 -23.06
N VAL A 330 -27.72 -3.22 -22.08
CA VAL A 330 -27.10 -2.62 -20.88
C VAL A 330 -25.68 -2.14 -21.21
N ARG A 331 -25.43 -0.94 -20.70
CA ARG A 331 -24.07 -0.44 -20.97
C ARG A 331 -23.69 0.59 -19.89
N ALA A 332 -22.28 0.72 -19.71
CA ALA A 332 -21.76 1.76 -18.80
C ALA A 332 -20.85 2.73 -19.56
N TYR A 333 -20.98 4.01 -19.13
CA TYR A 333 -20.13 5.07 -19.74
C TYR A 333 -19.12 5.54 -18.68
N LEU A 334 -17.85 5.41 -19.12
CA LEU A 334 -16.79 5.91 -18.21
C LEU A 334 -16.06 7.10 -18.83
N LEU A 335 -16.15 8.23 -18.05
CA LEU A 335 -15.45 9.43 -18.54
C LEU A 335 -14.13 9.64 -17.78
N LYS A 336 -13.14 9.89 -18.64
CA LYS A 336 -11.79 9.98 -18.02
C LYS A 336 -11.21 11.38 -18.24
N ALA A 337 -10.50 11.81 -17.15
CA ALA A 337 -9.67 13.03 -17.27
C ALA A 337 -8.47 12.94 -16.33
N ASN A 338 -7.29 13.33 -16.93
CA ASN A 338 -6.03 13.34 -16.17
C ASN A 338 -5.74 11.99 -15.53
N GLY A 339 -6.17 10.97 -16.31
CA GLY A 339 -5.75 9.61 -15.84
C GLY A 339 -6.74 9.02 -14.83
N TYR A 340 -7.82 9.73 -14.58
CA TYR A 340 -8.82 9.24 -13.59
C TYR A 340 -10.19 9.14 -14.27
N ILE A 341 -10.91 8.11 -13.76
CA ILE A 341 -12.31 8.07 -14.19
C ILE A 341 -13.12 9.03 -13.28
N ILE A 342 -13.64 10.04 -13.94
CA ILE A 342 -14.17 11.15 -13.12
C ILE A 342 -15.70 11.17 -13.28
N GLY A 343 -16.22 10.30 -14.17
CA GLY A 343 -17.68 10.25 -14.38
C GLY A 343 -18.11 8.82 -14.77
N TYR A 344 -19.24 8.49 -14.26
CA TYR A 344 -19.79 7.13 -14.51
C TYR A 344 -21.30 7.22 -14.72
N LEU A 345 -21.76 6.47 -15.84
CA LEU A 345 -23.21 6.40 -16.10
C LEU A 345 -23.56 5.00 -16.61
N ALA A 346 -24.49 4.39 -15.80
CA ALA A 346 -25.02 3.09 -16.28
C ALA A 346 -26.46 3.25 -16.80
N ALA A 347 -26.67 2.43 -17.96
CA ALA A 347 -28.00 2.64 -18.57
C ALA A 347 -28.44 1.35 -19.27
N HIS A 348 -29.79 1.25 -19.35
CA HIS A 348 -30.34 0.24 -20.27
C HIS A 348 -31.57 0.79 -20.98
N ASP A 349 -31.97 0.04 -22.02
CA ASP A 349 -33.11 0.54 -22.81
C ASP A 349 -34.40 -0.13 -22.34
N THR A 350 -35.52 0.76 -22.26
CA THR A 350 -36.81 0.18 -21.83
C THR A 350 -37.96 0.98 -22.45
N SER A 351 -39.21 0.40 -22.51
CA SER A 351 -40.33 1.08 -23.20
C SER A 351 -41.38 1.52 -22.18
N GLU A 352 -41.06 1.39 -20.91
CA GLU A 352 -42.08 1.80 -19.91
C GLU A 352 -41.63 3.09 -19.21
N HIS A 353 -42.43 4.23 -19.61
CA HIS A 353 -41.94 5.50 -19.04
C HIS A 353 -43.13 6.40 -18.68
N TYR A 354 -42.91 7.20 -17.65
CA TYR A 354 -43.87 8.25 -17.30
C TYR A 354 -43.20 9.63 -17.32
N ARG A 355 -44.03 10.55 -17.83
CA ARG A 355 -43.44 11.90 -17.84
C ARG A 355 -43.57 12.53 -16.44
N TRP A 356 -42.44 13.07 -16.00
CA TRP A 356 -42.46 13.76 -14.69
C TRP A 356 -42.05 15.24 -14.85
N ASP A 357 -43.09 16.08 -14.47
CA ASP A 357 -42.78 17.53 -14.47
C ASP A 357 -42.11 17.95 -13.15
N LEU A 358 -40.82 18.29 -13.28
CA LEU A 358 -40.00 18.52 -12.05
C LEU A 358 -40.32 19.90 -11.47
N ILE A 359 -41.15 20.78 -12.18
CA ILE A 359 -41.46 22.15 -11.71
C ILE A 359 -42.73 22.12 -10.86
N ASP A 360 -43.62 21.27 -11.06
CA ASP A 360 -44.96 21.36 -10.42
C ASP A 360 -45.09 20.26 -9.37
N GLY A 361 -43.92 19.35 -9.17
CA GLY A 361 -43.92 18.28 -8.14
C GLY A 361 -45.11 17.34 -8.29
N SER A 362 -45.93 17.54 -9.43
CA SER A 362 -47.16 16.73 -9.61
C SER A 362 -46.82 15.27 -9.94
N GLN A 363 -47.86 14.28 -9.58
CA GLN A 363 -47.81 12.83 -9.85
C GLN A 363 -47.50 12.52 -11.31
N TYR A 364 -46.72 11.37 -11.64
CA TYR A 364 -46.31 10.87 -12.98
C TYR A 364 -47.43 11.03 -14.01
N GLY A 365 -47.14 11.90 -15.08
CA GLY A 365 -48.06 12.10 -16.22
C GLY A 365 -48.32 10.81 -16.99
N ASP A 366 -48.80 10.87 -18.33
CA ASP A 366 -49.24 9.74 -19.17
C ASP A 366 -48.07 8.81 -19.49
N GLU A 367 -48.40 7.54 -19.40
CA GLU A 367 -47.46 6.46 -19.78
C GLU A 367 -47.17 6.49 -21.29
N ASP A 368 -45.87 6.29 -21.63
CA ASP A 368 -45.41 6.24 -23.03
C ASP A 368 -44.62 4.95 -23.27
N GLY A 369 -44.99 4.26 -24.42
CA GLY A 369 -44.35 2.96 -24.72
C GLY A 369 -43.17 3.10 -25.68
N ALA A 370 -42.70 4.33 -25.87
CA ALA A 370 -41.53 4.46 -26.77
C ALA A 370 -40.25 3.94 -26.11
N LEU A 371 -39.45 3.26 -26.98
CA LEU A 371 -38.16 2.77 -26.47
C LEU A 371 -37.19 3.94 -26.22
N ARG A 372 -36.62 4.00 -24.95
CA ARG A 372 -35.69 5.09 -24.58
C ARG A 372 -34.55 4.51 -23.74
N PRO A 373 -33.39 5.25 -23.83
CA PRO A 373 -32.37 4.85 -22.85
C PRO A 373 -32.71 5.38 -21.44
N ARG A 374 -32.57 4.37 -20.56
CA ARG A 374 -32.88 4.75 -19.16
C ARG A 374 -31.60 4.76 -18.32
N ILE A 375 -31.46 5.93 -17.55
CA ILE A 375 -30.27 6.04 -16.67
C ILE A 375 -30.55 5.25 -15.38
N ASN A 376 -29.72 4.25 -15.18
CA ASN A 376 -29.85 3.49 -13.90
C ASN A 376 -29.14 4.22 -12.76
N LEU A 377 -27.96 4.75 -13.12
CA LEU A 377 -27.18 5.47 -12.11
C LEU A 377 -26.19 6.42 -12.80
N ILE A 378 -26.06 7.59 -12.17
CA ILE A 378 -25.04 8.51 -12.70
C ILE A 378 -24.25 9.09 -11.52
N TRP A 379 -22.97 9.12 -11.70
CA TRP A 379 -22.10 9.59 -10.61
C TRP A 379 -20.95 10.43 -11.17
N VAL A 380 -20.59 11.50 -10.31
CA VAL A 380 -19.43 12.34 -10.69
C VAL A 380 -18.55 12.55 -9.46
N ALA A 381 -17.25 12.44 -9.76
CA ALA A 381 -16.33 12.74 -8.64
C ALA A 381 -16.56 14.16 -8.10
N ASP A 382 -16.27 14.27 -6.77
CA ASP A 382 -16.67 15.50 -6.05
C ASP A 382 -16.05 16.75 -6.68
N THR A 383 -14.78 16.75 -6.98
CA THR A 383 -14.08 17.97 -7.46
C THR A 383 -14.56 18.35 -8.86
N TYR A 384 -15.26 17.37 -9.46
CA TYR A 384 -15.65 17.69 -10.85
C TYR A 384 -17.16 17.92 -10.95
N ARG A 385 -17.76 18.02 -9.79
CA ARG A 385 -19.21 18.29 -9.82
C ARG A 385 -19.45 19.77 -10.15
N ARG A 386 -20.54 20.01 -10.86
CA ARG A 386 -21.00 21.36 -11.23
C ARG A 386 -20.11 21.96 -12.33
N GLN A 387 -19.38 21.12 -12.93
CA GLN A 387 -18.54 21.63 -14.04
C GLN A 387 -19.04 21.07 -15.37
N GLY A 388 -20.27 20.51 -15.33
CA GLY A 388 -20.89 20.08 -16.60
C GLY A 388 -20.57 18.61 -16.91
N THR A 389 -19.88 17.87 -16.04
CA THR A 389 -19.48 16.47 -16.33
C THR A 389 -20.74 15.58 -16.43
N GLY A 390 -21.64 15.75 -15.44
CA GLY A 390 -22.91 14.98 -15.50
C GLY A 390 -23.67 15.23 -16.80
N ALA A 391 -23.78 16.49 -17.18
CA ALA A 391 -24.50 16.81 -18.43
C ALA A 391 -23.83 16.17 -19.65
N THR A 392 -22.54 16.18 -19.65
CA THR A 392 -21.80 15.57 -20.77
C THR A 392 -22.11 14.07 -20.87
N LEU A 393 -22.14 13.40 -19.77
CA LEU A 393 -22.43 11.95 -19.80
C LEU A 393 -23.84 11.68 -20.34
N VAL A 394 -24.80 12.54 -19.96
CA VAL A 394 -26.18 12.32 -20.45
C VAL A 394 -26.24 12.62 -21.95
N GLU A 395 -25.53 13.61 -22.36
CA GLU A 395 -25.51 13.93 -23.81
C GLU A 395 -24.93 12.78 -24.62
N VAL A 396 -23.90 12.22 -24.06
CA VAL A 396 -23.27 11.12 -24.81
C VAL A 396 -24.25 9.93 -24.87
N LEU A 397 -24.89 9.66 -23.75
CA LEU A 397 -25.89 8.59 -23.80
C LEU A 397 -26.97 8.87 -24.85
N ALA A 398 -27.48 10.06 -24.88
CA ALA A 398 -28.51 10.41 -25.89
C ALA A 398 -27.96 10.25 -27.32
N ASP A 399 -26.73 10.73 -27.51
CA ASP A 399 -26.12 10.62 -28.85
C ASP A 399 -25.93 9.14 -29.23
N ASP A 400 -25.42 8.37 -28.24
CA ASP A 400 -25.17 6.94 -28.53
C ASP A 400 -26.49 6.24 -28.91
N PHE A 401 -27.60 6.66 -28.32
CA PHE A 401 -28.90 6.02 -28.63
C PHE A 401 -29.52 6.64 -29.89
N GLY A 402 -29.15 7.95 -30.18
CA GLY A 402 -29.72 8.64 -31.35
C GLY A 402 -31.00 9.41 -31.01
N CYS A 403 -31.06 9.96 -29.72
CA CYS A 403 -32.24 10.77 -29.36
C CYS A 403 -31.81 12.09 -28.72
N LYS A 404 -32.88 12.90 -28.44
CA LYS A 404 -32.56 14.17 -27.73
C LYS A 404 -32.39 13.92 -26.22
N VAL A 405 -31.58 14.81 -25.58
CA VAL A 405 -31.33 14.66 -24.13
C VAL A 405 -32.67 14.62 -23.38
N ALA A 406 -33.70 15.36 -23.85
CA ALA A 406 -35.01 15.42 -23.17
C ALA A 406 -35.74 14.08 -23.24
N ASP A 407 -35.20 13.21 -24.09
CA ASP A 407 -35.91 11.91 -24.27
C ASP A 407 -35.27 10.82 -23.39
N VAL A 408 -34.22 11.15 -22.69
CA VAL A 408 -33.57 10.15 -21.82
C VAL A 408 -34.41 9.99 -20.55
N SER A 409 -34.57 8.68 -20.21
CA SER A 409 -35.39 8.40 -19.02
C SER A 409 -34.50 8.11 -17.80
N TRP A 410 -35.11 8.38 -16.49
CA TRP A 410 -34.31 8.25 -15.25
C TRP A 410 -34.99 7.21 -14.35
N SER A 411 -34.12 6.40 -13.77
CA SER A 411 -34.66 5.42 -12.80
C SER A 411 -34.87 6.11 -11.44
N THR A 412 -35.99 5.72 -10.78
CA THR A 412 -36.24 6.22 -9.42
C THR A 412 -35.77 5.19 -8.40
N PRO A 413 -35.43 5.77 -7.20
CA PRO A 413 -35.54 7.18 -6.78
C PRO A 413 -34.38 8.03 -7.33
N ILE A 414 -34.74 9.46 -7.53
CA ILE A 414 -33.69 10.37 -8.04
C ILE A 414 -33.18 11.21 -6.86
N SER A 415 -31.85 11.23 -6.69
CA SER A 415 -31.26 12.04 -5.59
C SER A 415 -31.46 13.54 -5.83
N SER A 416 -31.24 14.34 -4.75
CA SER A 416 -31.37 15.81 -4.89
C SER A 416 -30.42 16.34 -5.97
N ALA A 417 -29.17 15.83 -5.96
CA ALA A 417 -28.23 16.27 -7.01
C ALA A 417 -28.72 15.84 -8.40
N GLY A 418 -29.21 14.68 -8.50
CA GLY A 418 -29.77 14.20 -9.79
C GLY A 418 -30.93 15.08 -10.26
N ARG A 419 -31.76 15.51 -9.37
CA ARG A 419 -32.89 16.38 -9.78
C ARG A 419 -32.38 17.72 -10.31
N ARG A 420 -31.36 18.25 -9.63
CA ARG A 420 -30.78 19.53 -10.12
C ARG A 420 -30.21 19.36 -11.53
N LEU A 421 -29.49 18.25 -11.68
CA LEU A 421 -28.95 17.99 -13.03
C LEU A 421 -30.09 17.83 -14.05
N ALA A 422 -31.12 17.06 -13.71
CA ALA A 422 -32.24 16.81 -14.65
C ALA A 422 -32.93 18.14 -15.01
N ARG A 423 -33.07 19.04 -14.08
CA ARG A 423 -33.73 20.33 -14.37
C ARG A 423 -32.87 21.18 -15.30
N ARG A 424 -31.64 21.02 -15.05
CA ARG A 424 -30.74 21.85 -15.87
C ARG A 424 -30.74 21.37 -17.33
N ILE A 425 -30.82 20.09 -17.55
CA ILE A 425 -30.58 19.62 -18.94
C ILE A 425 -31.93 19.42 -19.64
N SER A 426 -33.00 19.41 -18.90
CA SER A 426 -34.34 19.28 -19.51
C SER A 426 -35.36 20.06 -18.67
N PRO A 427 -35.37 21.37 -18.82
CA PRO A 427 -36.20 22.25 -17.98
C PRO A 427 -37.70 21.96 -18.14
N GLY A 428 -38.13 21.33 -19.15
CA GLY A 428 -39.56 21.06 -19.44
C GLY A 428 -40.04 19.76 -18.79
N GLY A 429 -39.09 19.08 -18.04
CA GLY A 429 -39.45 17.83 -17.36
C GLY A 429 -38.65 16.63 -17.91
N ILE A 430 -38.76 15.51 -17.15
CA ILE A 430 -37.98 14.32 -17.58
C ILE A 430 -38.93 13.12 -17.67
N TRP A 431 -38.36 12.07 -18.27
CA TRP A 431 -39.08 10.77 -18.24
C TRP A 431 -38.53 9.90 -17.10
N VAL A 432 -39.51 9.08 -16.43
CA VAL A 432 -39.03 8.23 -15.31
C VAL A 432 -39.60 6.82 -15.51
N SER A 433 -38.84 5.86 -15.12
CA SER A 433 -39.26 4.45 -15.17
C SER A 433 -38.88 3.76 -13.85
#